data_AF-A0A2V4NJR5-F1
#
_entry.id   AF-A0A2V4NJR5-F1
#
_cell.length_a   1.000
_cell.length_b   1.000
_cell.length_c   1.000
_cell.angle_alpha   90.00
_cell.angle_beta   90.00
_cell.angle_gamma   90.00
#
_symmetry.space_group_name_H-M   'P 1'
#
loop_
_entity.id
_entity.type
_entity.pdbx_description
1 polymer ?
#
loop_
_entity_poly.entity_id
_entity_poly.type
_entity_poly.pdbx_seq_one_letter_code
_entity_poly.pdbx_strand_id
1 'polypeptide(L)'
;MVSVFSASSPSLSLPLDLIVLQQTLLAADRAVGDYALAVRDRRRAEYPQPWQAVERCTWGTGEQAEFDRRWECYVRAADAVRTHPVLVRARILGIEPTVLRGLREAAARF
;
A
#
# COMPACT_ATOMS: atom_id res chain seq x y z
N MET A 1 42.46 -4.60 -3.98
CA MET A 1 41.56 -5.59 -3.34
C MET A 1 40.53 -4.78 -2.55
N VAL A 2 39.36 -4.52 -3.15
CA VAL A 2 38.33 -3.66 -2.54
C VAL A 2 37.49 -4.55 -1.61
N SER A 3 37.65 -4.35 -0.30
CA SER A 3 36.75 -4.96 0.69
C SER A 3 35.34 -4.43 0.45
N VAL A 4 34.49 -5.27 -0.13
CA VAL A 4 33.05 -5.06 -0.17
C VAL A 4 32.57 -5.28 1.26
N PHE A 5 32.45 -4.19 2.02
CA PHE A 5 31.71 -4.21 3.28
C PHE A 5 30.26 -4.52 2.95
N SER A 6 29.91 -5.81 2.99
CA SER A 6 28.54 -6.23 3.12
C SER A 6 28.11 -5.85 4.53
N ALA A 7 27.64 -4.62 4.69
CA ALA A 7 27.00 -4.18 5.91
C ALA A 7 25.72 -5.02 6.06
N SER A 8 25.84 -6.13 6.79
CA SER A 8 24.68 -6.77 7.41
C SER A 8 23.97 -5.66 8.17
N SER A 9 22.84 -5.21 7.64
CA SER A 9 22.02 -4.22 8.32
C SER A 9 21.69 -4.83 9.67
N PRO A 10 22.05 -4.19 10.81
CA PRO A 10 21.63 -4.69 12.10
C PRO A 10 20.14 -4.92 12.01
N SER A 11 19.67 -6.11 12.40
CA SER A 11 18.25 -6.42 12.43
C SER A 11 17.58 -5.40 13.33
N LEU A 12 17.08 -4.31 12.73
CA LEU A 12 16.27 -3.32 13.39
C LEU A 12 15.08 -4.11 13.92
N SER A 13 15.06 -4.34 15.23
CA SER A 13 13.91 -4.95 15.88
C SER A 13 12.79 -3.93 15.79
N LEU A 14 12.01 -4.02 14.72
CA LEU A 14 10.88 -3.16 14.48
C LEU A 14 9.75 -3.57 15.42
N PRO A 15 9.04 -2.60 16.03
CA PRO A 15 7.89 -2.91 16.84
C PRO A 15 6.82 -3.66 16.04
N LEU A 16 6.18 -4.63 16.70
CA LEU A 16 5.16 -5.47 16.08
C LEU A 16 3.93 -4.67 15.62
N ASP A 17 3.53 -3.66 16.39
CA ASP A 17 2.43 -2.74 16.04
C ASP A 17 2.71 -1.99 14.73
N LEU A 18 3.94 -1.49 14.52
CA LEU A 18 4.34 -0.88 13.25
C LEU A 18 4.28 -1.88 12.09
N ILE A 19 4.71 -3.13 12.31
CA ILE A 19 4.62 -4.19 11.30
C ILE A 19 3.16 -4.49 10.95
N VAL A 20 2.28 -4.58 11.93
CA VAL A 20 0.83 -4.81 11.74
C VAL A 20 0.18 -3.64 10.99
N LEU A 21 0.57 -2.38 11.27
CA LEU A 21 0.11 -1.22 10.51
C LEU A 21 0.55 -1.29 9.05
N GLN A 22 1.79 -1.71 8.78
CA GLN A 22 2.27 -1.91 7.41
C GLN A 22 1.51 -3.03 6.69
N GLN A 23 1.22 -4.14 7.36
CA GLN A 23 0.40 -5.22 6.78
C GLN A 23 -1.01 -4.75 6.49
N THR A 24 -1.60 -3.96 7.39
CA THR A 24 -2.94 -3.35 7.20
C THR A 24 -2.95 -2.43 5.97
N LEU A 25 -1.92 -1.61 5.81
CA LEU A 25 -1.74 -0.78 4.62
C LEU A 25 -1.65 -1.61 3.34
N LEU A 26 -0.85 -2.67 3.33
CA LEU A 26 -0.71 -3.56 2.17
C LEU A 26 -2.01 -4.33 1.86
N ALA A 27 -2.81 -4.66 2.87
CA ALA A 27 -4.12 -5.26 2.67
C ALA A 27 -5.12 -4.25 2.08
N ALA A 28 -5.12 -3.01 2.56
CA ALA A 28 -5.97 -1.95 2.03
C ALA A 28 -5.61 -1.58 0.58
N ASP A 29 -4.32 -1.49 0.26
CA ASP A 29 -3.81 -1.24 -1.10
C ASP A 29 -4.28 -2.32 -2.08
N ARG A 30 -4.09 -3.60 -1.70
CA ARG A 30 -4.62 -4.74 -2.47
C ARG A 30 -6.13 -4.65 -2.66
N ALA A 31 -6.88 -4.37 -1.60
CA ALA A 31 -8.34 -4.26 -1.68
C ALA A 31 -8.80 -3.16 -2.64
N VAL A 32 -8.13 -2.01 -2.69
CA VAL A 32 -8.40 -0.94 -3.65
C VAL A 32 -8.11 -1.41 -5.08
N GLY A 33 -6.93 -1.98 -5.31
CA GLY A 33 -6.51 -2.46 -6.63
C GLY A 33 -7.41 -3.58 -7.17
N ASP A 34 -7.68 -4.58 -6.35
CA ASP A 34 -8.54 -5.72 -6.70
C ASP A 34 -9.96 -5.26 -7.06
N TYR A 35 -10.50 -4.29 -6.31
CA TYR A 35 -11.81 -3.74 -6.61
C TYR A 35 -11.83 -2.97 -7.93
N ALA A 36 -10.83 -2.13 -8.21
CA ALA A 36 -10.74 -1.40 -9.47
C ALA A 36 -10.62 -2.34 -10.67
N LEU A 37 -9.82 -3.41 -10.54
CA LEU A 37 -9.71 -4.46 -11.57
C LEU A 37 -11.03 -5.20 -11.78
N ALA A 38 -11.72 -5.57 -10.69
CA ALA A 38 -13.01 -6.24 -10.76
C ALA A 38 -14.08 -5.37 -11.44
N VAL A 39 -14.12 -4.06 -11.16
CA VAL A 39 -15.01 -3.11 -11.84
C VAL A 39 -14.65 -3.02 -13.31
N ARG A 40 -13.37 -2.86 -13.66
CA ARG A 40 -12.90 -2.82 -15.05
C ARG A 40 -13.34 -4.07 -15.82
N ASP A 41 -13.14 -5.25 -15.24
CA ASP A 41 -13.44 -6.52 -15.91
C ASP A 41 -14.95 -6.71 -16.09
N ARG A 42 -15.76 -6.34 -15.08
CA ARG A 42 -17.23 -6.32 -15.18
C ARG A 42 -17.71 -5.38 -16.29
N ARG A 43 -17.20 -4.15 -16.29
CA ARG A 43 -17.55 -3.13 -17.30
C ARG A 43 -17.16 -3.56 -18.71
N ARG A 44 -16.02 -4.24 -18.87
CA ARG A 44 -15.61 -4.79 -20.16
C ARG A 44 -16.54 -5.90 -20.64
N ALA A 45 -17.06 -6.72 -19.73
CA ALA A 45 -18.03 -7.75 -20.06
C ALA A 45 -19.41 -7.16 -20.43
N GLU A 46 -19.84 -6.10 -19.74
CA GLU A 46 -21.11 -5.39 -20.02
C GLU A 46 -21.06 -4.59 -21.33
N TYR A 47 -19.90 -4.01 -21.64
CA TYR A 47 -19.68 -3.15 -22.81
C TYR A 47 -18.55 -3.69 -23.71
N PRO A 48 -18.80 -4.78 -24.46
CA PRO A 48 -17.76 -5.50 -25.20
C PRO A 48 -17.29 -4.74 -26.44
N GLN A 49 -18.08 -3.81 -26.99
CA GLN A 49 -17.79 -3.20 -28.28
C GLN A 49 -16.69 -2.12 -28.19
N PRO A 50 -15.89 -1.91 -29.24
CA PRO A 50 -14.82 -0.91 -29.22
C PRO A 50 -15.31 0.53 -29.00
N TRP A 51 -16.46 0.89 -29.58
CA TRP A 51 -17.04 2.24 -29.46
C TRP A 51 -17.62 2.54 -28.08
N GLN A 52 -17.81 1.54 -27.22
CA GLN A 52 -18.33 1.71 -25.86
C GLN A 52 -17.24 2.06 -24.83
N ALA A 53 -16.20 2.77 -25.28
CA ALA A 53 -15.06 3.11 -24.42
C ALA A 53 -15.48 4.05 -23.27
N VAL A 54 -16.44 4.94 -23.52
CA VAL A 54 -16.95 5.88 -22.51
C VAL A 54 -17.66 5.13 -21.38
N GLU A 55 -18.51 4.17 -21.71
CA GLU A 55 -19.27 3.37 -20.74
C GLU A 55 -18.37 2.48 -19.88
N ARG A 56 -17.25 2.01 -20.45
CA ARG A 56 -16.22 1.27 -19.69
C ARG A 56 -15.47 2.13 -18.68
N CYS A 57 -15.25 3.40 -19.01
CA CYS A 57 -14.53 4.34 -18.16
C CYS A 57 -15.45 5.12 -17.20
N THR A 58 -16.76 5.04 -17.39
CA THR A 58 -17.74 5.76 -16.56
C THR A 58 -18.21 4.87 -15.44
N TRP A 59 -17.74 5.13 -14.22
CA TRP A 59 -18.17 4.38 -13.04
C TRP A 59 -19.55 4.85 -12.57
N GLY A 60 -20.36 3.91 -12.10
CA GLY A 60 -21.64 4.21 -11.47
C GLY A 60 -21.43 4.84 -10.10
N THR A 61 -22.43 5.55 -9.59
CA THR A 61 -22.38 6.18 -8.27
C THR A 61 -22.07 5.18 -7.15
N GLY A 62 -22.66 3.99 -7.20
CA GLY A 62 -22.36 2.91 -6.24
C GLY A 62 -20.95 2.36 -6.36
N GLU A 63 -20.41 2.26 -7.59
CA GLU A 63 -19.05 1.77 -7.80
C GLU A 63 -18.01 2.76 -7.27
N GLN A 64 -18.24 4.05 -7.55
CA GLN A 64 -17.41 5.14 -7.05
C GLN A 64 -17.43 5.21 -5.53
N ALA A 65 -18.61 5.21 -4.90
CA ALA A 65 -18.71 5.29 -3.45
C ALA A 65 -17.99 4.13 -2.73
N GLU A 66 -18.05 2.94 -3.31
CA GLU A 66 -17.44 1.73 -2.74
C GLU A 66 -15.91 1.71 -2.99
N PHE A 67 -15.42 2.32 -4.08
CA PHE A 67 -14.00 2.62 -4.25
C PHE A 67 -13.52 3.66 -3.23
N ASP A 68 -14.25 4.77 -3.09
CA ASP A 68 -13.91 5.87 -2.17
C ASP A 68 -13.80 5.36 -0.73
N ARG A 69 -14.73 4.50 -0.29
CA ARG A 69 -14.65 3.82 1.01
C ARG A 69 -13.34 3.05 1.20
N ARG A 70 -12.93 2.25 0.20
CA ARG A 70 -11.66 1.49 0.27
C ARG A 70 -10.46 2.43 0.24
N TRP A 71 -10.52 3.46 -0.59
CA TRP A 71 -9.48 4.48 -0.68
C TRP A 71 -9.30 5.20 0.66
N GLU A 72 -10.38 5.55 1.35
CA GLU A 72 -10.31 6.10 2.70
C GLU A 72 -9.64 5.15 3.69
N CYS A 73 -9.94 3.85 3.64
CA CYS A 73 -9.26 2.86 4.47
C CYS A 73 -7.75 2.82 4.18
N TYR A 74 -7.35 2.85 2.90
CA TYR A 74 -5.95 2.93 2.49
C TYR A 74 -5.28 4.21 3.03
N VAL A 75 -5.90 5.37 2.86
CA VAL A 75 -5.38 6.66 3.35
C VAL A 75 -5.21 6.64 4.86
N ARG A 76 -6.19 6.14 5.62
CA ARG A 76 -6.11 6.02 7.09
C ARG A 76 -4.97 5.08 7.51
N ALA A 77 -4.81 3.94 6.86
CA ALA A 77 -3.72 3.01 7.15
C ALA A 77 -2.35 3.63 6.82
N ALA A 78 -2.24 4.34 5.70
CA ALA A 78 -1.02 5.03 5.29
C ALA A 78 -0.64 6.13 6.28
N ASP A 79 -1.63 6.86 6.78
CA ASP A 79 -1.41 7.89 7.80
C ASP A 79 -0.97 7.31 9.14
N ALA A 80 -1.59 6.21 9.59
CA ALA A 80 -1.20 5.52 10.81
C ALA A 80 0.27 5.05 10.77
N VAL A 81 0.72 4.51 9.63
CA VAL A 81 2.14 4.17 9.43
C VAL A 81 3.01 5.43 9.52
N ARG A 82 2.71 6.47 8.74
CA ARG A 82 3.53 7.68 8.61
C ARG A 82 3.69 8.45 9.92
N THR A 83 2.65 8.43 10.76
CA THR A 83 2.59 9.12 12.05
C THR A 83 3.11 8.27 13.21
N HIS A 84 3.46 7.01 12.96
CA HIS A 84 3.97 6.12 13.99
C HIS A 84 5.26 6.68 14.63
N PRO A 85 5.39 6.68 15.99
CA PRO A 85 6.51 7.30 16.68
C PRO A 85 7.90 6.84 16.20
N VAL A 86 8.04 5.57 15.83
CA VAL A 86 9.30 5.04 15.27
C VAL A 86 9.66 5.69 13.93
N LEU A 87 8.70 5.87 13.01
CA LEU A 87 8.99 6.53 11.74
C LEU A 87 9.23 8.03 11.92
N VAL A 88 8.48 8.68 12.81
CA VAL A 88 8.74 10.09 13.18
C VAL A 88 10.16 10.26 13.71
N ARG A 89 10.59 9.40 14.65
CA ARG A 89 11.96 9.43 15.19
C ARG A 89 13.00 9.09 14.13
N ALA A 90 12.74 8.09 13.28
CA ALA A 90 13.64 7.72 12.19
C ALA A 90 13.88 8.88 11.20
N ARG A 91 12.85 9.68 10.93
CA ARG A 91 12.94 10.88 10.09
C ARG A 91 13.82 11.95 10.73
N ILE A 92 13.63 12.22 12.02
CA ILE A 92 14.47 13.15 12.79
C ILE A 92 15.95 12.72 12.76
N LEU A 93 16.19 11.40 12.83
CA LEU A 93 17.54 10.82 12.81
C LEU A 93 18.11 10.62 11.40
N GLY A 94 17.36 10.93 10.33
CA GLY A 94 17.81 10.76 8.94
C GLY A 94 17.93 9.31 8.46
N ILE A 95 17.36 8.34 9.19
CA ILE A 95 17.44 6.89 8.88
C ILE A 95 16.13 6.29 8.36
N GLU A 96 15.13 7.13 8.08
CA GLU A 96 13.80 6.71 7.62
C GLU A 96 13.82 5.74 6.42
N PRO A 97 14.62 5.94 5.35
CA PRO A 97 14.65 5.00 4.22
C PRO A 97 15.07 3.58 4.62
N THR A 98 16.01 3.45 5.56
CA THR A 98 16.47 2.15 6.08
C THR A 98 15.37 1.48 6.91
N VAL A 99 14.68 2.25 7.76
CA VAL A 99 13.57 1.74 8.56
C VAL A 99 12.40 1.30 7.68
N LEU A 100 12.05 2.08 6.65
CA LEU A 100 11.01 1.71 5.69
C LEU A 100 11.36 0.45 4.89
N ARG A 101 12.63 0.26 4.54
CA ARG A 101 13.09 -0.99 3.90
C ARG A 101 12.90 -2.18 4.83
N GLY A 102 13.42 -2.09 6.07
CA GLY A 102 13.25 -3.15 7.07
C GLY A 102 11.77 -3.44 7.37
N LEU A 103 10.93 -2.42 7.38
CA LEU A 103 9.49 -2.55 7.61
C LEU A 103 8.80 -3.33 6.50
N ARG A 104 9.13 -3.04 5.23
CA ARG A 104 8.60 -3.80 4.09
C ARG A 104 9.04 -5.26 4.11
N GLU A 105 10.31 -5.51 4.43
CA GLU A 105 10.84 -6.88 4.56
C GLU A 105 10.17 -7.64 5.70
N ALA A 106 9.97 -7.00 6.86
CA ALA A 106 9.32 -7.60 8.02
C ALA A 106 7.84 -7.91 7.72
N ALA A 107 7.11 -6.98 7.12
CA ALA A 107 5.69 -7.16 6.77
C ALA A 107 5.46 -8.22 5.68
N ALA A 108 6.48 -8.59 4.90
CA ALA A 108 6.39 -9.61 3.86
C ALA A 108 6.67 -11.04 4.38
N ARG A 109 7.20 -11.19 5.61
CA ARG A 109 7.61 -12.49 6.18
C ARG A 109 6.53 -13.17 7.04
N PHE A 110 5.44 -12.47 7.31
CA PHE A 110 4.29 -12.94 8.10
C PHE A 110 3.01 -12.72 7.29
#